data_AF-A0A5K1EFW0-F1
#
_entry.id   AF-A0A5K1EFW0-F1
#
_cell.length_a   1.000
_cell.length_b   1.000
_cell.length_c   1.000
_cell.angle_alpha   90.00
_cell.angle_beta   90.00
_cell.angle_gamma   90.00
#
_symmetry.space_group_name_H-M   'P 1'
#
loop_
_entity.id
_entity.type
_entity.pdbx_description
1 polymer ?
#
loop_
_entity_poly.entity_id
_entity_poly.type
_entity_poly.pdbx_seq_one_letter_code
_entity_poly.pdbx_strand_id
1 'polypeptide(L)' 'NCIGQQKCSVAVSANVFGGDPCPRILKKVAVEAICS' A
#
# COMPACT_ATOMS: atom_id res chain seq x y z
N ASN A 1 -0.97 -7.57 -1.41
CA ASN A 1 -1.43 -8.97 -1.41
C ASN A 1 -2.93 -8.99 -1.11
N CYS A 2 -3.78 -8.72 -2.11
CA CYS A 2 -5.22 -8.46 -1.92
C CYS A 2 -6.13 -9.24 -2.90
N ILE A 3 -5.56 -9.91 -3.90
CA ILE A 3 -6.32 -10.58 -4.96
C ILE A 3 -6.97 -11.85 -4.40
N GLY A 4 -8.22 -12.10 -4.78
CA GLY A 4 -9.00 -13.25 -4.33
C GLY A 4 -9.60 -13.13 -2.93
N GLN A 5 -9.54 -11.94 -2.32
CA GLN A 5 -10.13 -11.68 -1.00
C GLN A 5 -11.29 -10.70 -1.12
N GLN A 6 -12.40 -10.94 -0.40
CA GLN A 6 -13.55 -10.02 -0.36
C GLN A 6 -13.23 -8.68 0.29
N LYS A 7 -12.19 -8.63 1.12
CA LYS A 7 -11.70 -7.42 1.79
C LYS A 7 -10.19 -7.50 1.92
N CYS A 8 -9.51 -6.37 1.78
CA CYS A 8 -8.09 -6.25 2.06
C CYS A 8 -7.81 -5.07 2.98
N SER A 9 -6.76 -5.18 3.79
CA SER A 9 -6.19 -4.08 4.56
C SER A 9 -4.69 -4.10 4.39
N VAL A 10 -4.09 -2.94 4.12
CA VAL A 10 -2.65 -2.80 3.93
C VAL A 10 -2.16 -1.75 4.91
N ALA A 11 -1.21 -2.14 5.77
CA ALA A 11 -0.61 -1.22 6.72
C ALA A 11 0.26 -0.18 5.99
N VAL A 12 0.03 1.10 6.27
CA VAL A 12 0.83 2.19 5.70
C VAL A 12 2.17 2.29 6.43
N SER A 13 3.17 1.53 5.99
CA SER A 13 4.51 1.51 6.60
C SER A 13 5.61 1.26 5.57
N ALA A 14 6.80 1.83 5.78
CA ALA A 14 7.92 1.73 4.83
C ALA A 14 8.29 0.27 4.49
N ASN A 15 8.27 -0.62 5.49
CA ASN A 15 8.63 -2.03 5.30
C ASN A 15 7.67 -2.76 4.36
N VAL A 16 6.38 -2.40 4.36
CA VAL A 16 5.37 -2.98 3.45
C VAL A 16 5.58 -2.51 2.01
N PHE A 17 6.16 -1.31 1.81
CA PHE A 17 6.41 -0.72 0.50
C PHE A 17 7.88 -0.78 0.05
N GLY A 18 8.70 -1.67 0.64
CA GLY A 18 10.08 -1.92 0.20
C GLY A 18 11.11 -0.90 0.70
N GLY A 19 10.80 -0.12 1.73
CA GLY A 19 11.71 0.83 2.37
C GLY A 19 11.29 2.29 2.17
N ASP A 20 12.24 3.21 2.34
CA ASP A 20 12.01 4.62 2.10
C ASP A 20 12.40 4.99 0.64
N PRO A 21 11.42 5.21 -0.26
CA PRO A 21 11.72 5.54 -1.65
C PRO A 21 12.28 6.96 -1.83
N CYS A 22 12.08 7.86 -0.85
CA CYS A 22 12.55 9.24 -0.90
C CYS A 22 12.72 9.84 0.51
N PRO A 23 13.94 9.83 1.08
CA PRO A 23 14.18 10.32 2.43
C PRO A 23 13.80 11.79 2.61
N ARG A 24 13.32 12.13 3.81
CA ARG A 24 13.02 13.51 4.27
C ARG A 24 11.81 14.17 3.60
N ILE A 25 11.01 13.43 2.85
CA ILE A 25 9.76 13.93 2.25
C ILE A 25 8.57 13.18 2.86
N LEU A 26 7.47 13.89 3.09
CA LEU A 26 6.20 13.28 3.49
C LEU A 26 5.64 12.46 2.33
N LYS A 27 5.43 11.17 2.60
CA LYS A 27 4.94 10.20 1.61
C LYS A 27 3.42 10.14 1.62
N LYS A 28 2.83 9.90 0.45
CA LYS A 28 1.40 9.69 0.25
C LYS A 28 1.20 8.37 -0.50
N VAL A 29 0.13 7.66 -0.18
CA VAL A 29 -0.24 6.40 -0.83
C VAL A 29 -1.63 6.56 -1.44
N ALA A 30 -1.80 6.10 -2.66
CA ALA A 30 -3.08 5.98 -3.34
C ALA A 30 -3.27 4.52 -3.75
N VAL A 31 -4.51 4.03 -3.65
CA VAL A 31 -4.87 2.64 -3.99
C VAL A 31 -6.13 2.64 -4.85
N GLU A 32 -6.18 1.72 -5.80
CA GLU A 32 -7.34 1.44 -6.62
C GLU A 32 -7.58 -0.08 -6.61
N ALA A 33 -8.85 -0.49 -6.61
CA ALA A 33 -9.25 -1.89 -6.58
C ALA A 33 -10.41 -2.12 -7.55
N ILE A 34 -10.38 -3.28 -8.22
CA ILE A 34 -11.47 -3.76 -9.08
C ILE A 34 -12.09 -4.98 -8.41
N CYS A 35 -13.42 -4.95 -8.24
CA CYS A 35 -14.20 -6.06 -7.73
C CYS A 35 -14.93 -6.77 -8.88
N SER A 36 -15.12 -8.08 -8.75
CA SER A 36 -15.90 -8.92 -9.66
C SER A 36 -17.24 -9.30 -9.05
#